data_AF-A0A2E6EQ12-F1
#
_entry.id   AF-A0A2E6EQ12-F1
#
_cell.length_a   1.000
_cell.length_b   1.000
_cell.length_c   1.000
_cell.angle_alpha   90.00
_cell.angle_beta   90.00
_cell.angle_gamma   90.00
#
_symmetry.space_group_name_H-M   'P 1'
#
loop_
_entity.id
_entity.type
_entity.pdbx_description
1 polymer ?
#
loop_
_entity_poly.entity_id
_entity_poly.type
_entity_poly.pdbx_seq_one_letter_code
_entity_poly.pdbx_strand_id
1 'polypeptide(L)'
;MSFRAQSLSLVLPLPLLLAACVGPELPRNPRLPCEEAEGCTPVAPSSNIDLVQALGIDDPQVVGITVAPDSGQRYLLDRIEGIFELHDDGSTSLLRSNAELPVPEFLPRSLWTDFVAMGEDRFAITALSDGFLLDLRSETMEQYFCYVPGDMEPEFNQLTQSVAFDASNGVIYAQPITFEDWVEERTPLSASIGSYSLEGGQPVAWFDLELSDFLAGGAAVDAQGRLLLGKDSDIFLFDPAHPADPRHIHQLPAGSVLEGGLIVDIQGLAVDTARSELLVVDGASDQIIIVEHPAQGL
;
A
#
# COMPACT_ATOMS: atom_id res chain seq x y z
N MET A 1 66.06 45.38 -31.85
CA MET A 1 64.87 46.05 -32.38
C MET A 1 64.01 45.01 -33.08
N SER A 2 62.72 44.98 -32.77
CA SER A 2 61.60 44.47 -33.60
C SER A 2 60.67 43.48 -32.88
N PHE A 3 59.56 44.07 -32.42
CA PHE A 3 58.17 43.63 -32.38
C PHE A 3 57.73 42.23 -31.89
N ARG A 4 56.94 42.30 -30.82
CA ARG A 4 55.92 41.35 -30.35
C ARG A 4 54.91 40.99 -31.46
N ALA A 5 54.38 39.77 -31.41
CA ALA A 5 52.97 39.50 -31.65
C ALA A 5 52.49 38.53 -30.56
N GLN A 6 51.70 39.05 -29.62
CA GLN A 6 50.99 38.27 -28.61
C GLN A 6 49.71 37.74 -29.25
N SER A 7 49.58 36.42 -29.36
CA SER A 7 48.28 35.81 -29.70
C SER A 7 47.39 35.83 -28.46
N LEU A 8 46.38 36.69 -28.48
CA LEU A 8 45.24 36.65 -27.58
C LEU A 8 44.40 35.40 -27.91
N SER A 9 44.39 34.40 -27.03
CA SER A 9 43.35 33.37 -27.05
C SER A 9 42.12 33.91 -26.34
N LEU A 10 41.07 34.16 -27.11
CA LEU A 10 39.75 34.56 -26.64
C LEU A 10 39.09 33.36 -25.96
N VAL A 11 38.97 33.38 -24.64
CA VAL A 11 38.12 32.45 -23.89
C VAL A 11 36.71 33.03 -23.92
N LEU A 12 35.83 32.42 -24.73
CA LEU A 12 34.39 32.67 -24.68
C LEU A 12 33.78 31.76 -23.59
N PRO A 13 33.02 32.30 -22.62
CA PRO A 13 32.22 31.48 -21.74
C PRO A 13 31.03 30.94 -22.53
N LEU A 14 30.91 29.60 -22.58
CA LEU A 14 29.70 28.92 -23.02
C LEU A 14 28.64 29.10 -21.91
N PRO A 15 27.48 29.72 -22.15
CA PRO A 15 26.38 29.60 -21.22
C PRO A 15 25.82 28.18 -21.32
N LEU A 16 26.10 27.35 -20.31
CA LEU A 16 25.30 26.15 -20.04
C LEU A 16 23.92 26.63 -19.60
N LEU A 17 22.99 26.68 -20.56
CA LEU A 17 21.56 26.70 -20.30
C LEU A 17 21.17 25.33 -19.74
N LEU A 18 21.13 25.22 -18.42
CA LEU A 18 20.35 24.20 -17.72
C LEU A 18 18.87 24.47 -18.02
N ALA A 19 18.37 23.91 -19.12
CA ALA A 19 16.95 23.67 -19.28
C ALA A 19 16.58 22.55 -18.32
N ALA A 20 16.06 22.94 -17.15
CA ALA A 20 15.39 22.02 -16.26
C ALA A 20 14.29 21.30 -17.06
N CYS A 21 14.27 19.97 -16.97
CA CYS A 21 13.19 19.12 -17.44
C CYS A 21 11.92 19.45 -16.66
N VAL A 22 11.21 20.49 -17.08
CA VAL A 22 9.79 20.65 -16.75
C VAL A 22 9.07 19.69 -17.67
N GLY A 23 8.85 18.47 -17.19
CA GLY A 23 7.92 17.54 -17.84
C GLY A 23 6.55 18.22 -17.95
N PRO A 24 5.76 17.92 -18.99
CA PRO A 24 4.39 18.43 -19.07
C PRO A 24 3.64 18.00 -17.81
N GLU A 25 3.10 18.97 -17.06
CA GLU A 25 2.09 18.68 -16.04
C GLU A 25 0.99 17.86 -16.72
N LEU A 26 0.84 16.60 -16.31
CA LEU A 26 -0.32 15.81 -16.71
C LEU A 26 -1.56 16.60 -16.32
N PRO A 27 -2.60 16.66 -17.17
CA PRO A 27 -3.84 17.31 -16.80
C PRO A 27 -4.36 16.62 -15.54
N ARG A 28 -4.34 17.32 -14.40
CA ARG A 28 -5.11 16.91 -13.22
C ARG A 28 -6.53 16.73 -13.71
N ASN A 29 -7.02 15.49 -13.73
CA ASN A 29 -8.41 15.23 -14.06
C ASN A 29 -9.22 16.07 -13.06
N PRO A 30 -9.98 17.09 -13.50
CA PRO A 30 -10.67 17.96 -12.56
C PRO A 30 -11.58 17.06 -11.74
N ARG A 31 -11.28 16.94 -10.44
CA ARG A 31 -12.16 16.27 -9.46
C ARG A 31 -13.54 16.86 -9.71
N LEU A 32 -14.44 16.08 -10.32
CA LEU A 32 -15.84 16.49 -10.36
C LEU A 32 -16.30 16.47 -8.91
N PRO A 33 -16.62 17.62 -8.30
CA PRO A 33 -17.14 17.62 -6.95
C PRO A 33 -18.37 16.72 -6.92
N CYS A 34 -18.49 15.93 -5.86
CA CYS A 34 -19.60 14.97 -5.71
C CYS A 34 -20.98 15.64 -5.76
N GLU A 35 -21.04 16.96 -5.63
CA GLU A 35 -22.26 17.75 -5.80
C GLU A 35 -22.96 17.54 -7.15
N GLU A 36 -22.25 17.13 -8.22
CA GLU A 36 -22.85 16.94 -9.55
C GLU A 36 -23.12 15.47 -9.92
N ALA A 37 -22.66 14.49 -9.14
CA ALA A 37 -22.88 13.07 -9.40
C ALA A 37 -24.09 12.56 -8.60
N GLU A 38 -25.22 12.34 -9.27
CA GLU A 38 -26.39 11.68 -8.66
C GLU A 38 -25.96 10.35 -8.03
N GLY A 39 -26.07 10.22 -6.70
CA GLY A 39 -25.76 9.00 -5.95
C GLY A 39 -24.56 9.06 -5.00
N CYS A 40 -23.79 10.15 -4.97
CA CYS A 40 -22.67 10.30 -4.03
C CYS A 40 -23.12 11.00 -2.74
N THR A 41 -23.76 10.28 -1.82
CA THR A 41 -23.99 10.81 -0.47
C THR A 41 -22.75 10.46 0.39
N PRO A 42 -22.03 11.46 0.92
CA PRO A 42 -20.91 11.20 1.82
C PRO A 42 -21.31 10.26 2.95
N VAL A 43 -20.48 9.25 3.19
CA VAL A 43 -20.62 8.35 4.34
C VAL A 43 -19.87 8.97 5.50
N ALA A 44 -20.60 9.38 6.54
CA ALA A 44 -20.00 9.85 7.78
C ALA A 44 -19.32 8.66 8.49
N PRO A 45 -18.17 8.85 9.14
CA PRO A 45 -17.54 7.79 9.91
C PRO A 45 -18.45 7.34 11.06
N SER A 46 -18.52 6.03 11.26
CA SER A 46 -19.23 5.43 12.39
C SER A 46 -18.43 5.58 13.69
N SER A 47 -17.10 5.59 13.59
CA SER A 47 -16.19 5.84 14.70
C SER A 47 -14.79 6.24 14.23
N ASN A 48 -14.04 6.88 15.11
CA ASN A 48 -12.62 7.21 14.93
C ASN A 48 -11.85 6.74 16.18
N ILE A 49 -10.68 6.13 15.98
CA ILE A 49 -9.80 5.64 17.03
C ILE A 49 -8.47 6.39 16.93
N ASP A 50 -8.06 7.04 18.02
CA ASP A 50 -6.76 7.71 18.14
C ASP A 50 -5.67 6.66 18.40
N LEU A 51 -4.72 6.48 17.47
CA LEU A 51 -3.71 5.43 17.53
C LEU A 51 -2.72 5.64 18.67
N VAL A 52 -2.36 6.89 18.99
CA VAL A 52 -1.46 7.22 20.11
C VAL A 52 -2.08 6.71 21.42
N GLN A 53 -3.35 7.04 21.66
CA GLN A 53 -4.07 6.59 22.85
C GLN A 53 -4.32 5.08 22.84
N ALA A 54 -4.72 4.53 21.70
CA ALA A 54 -5.12 3.13 21.58
C ALA A 54 -3.95 2.16 21.76
N LEU A 55 -2.78 2.49 21.20
CA LEU A 55 -1.56 1.69 21.28
C LEU A 55 -0.72 2.01 22.53
N GLY A 56 -0.87 3.21 23.09
CA GLY A 56 -0.05 3.68 24.21
C GLY A 56 1.39 4.01 23.78
N ILE A 57 1.58 4.44 22.53
CA ILE A 57 2.86 4.80 21.91
C ILE A 57 2.80 6.29 21.50
N ASP A 58 3.87 7.05 21.76
CA ASP A 58 3.90 8.50 21.49
C ASP A 58 3.94 8.86 19.98
N ASP A 59 4.51 7.98 19.15
CA ASP A 59 4.70 8.16 17.70
C ASP A 59 4.39 6.83 16.98
N PRO A 60 3.10 6.47 16.83
CA PRO A 60 2.72 5.23 16.17
C PRO A 60 3.11 5.27 14.69
N GLN A 61 3.63 4.17 14.18
CA GLN A 61 3.99 4.00 12.78
C GLN A 61 3.24 2.79 12.21
N VAL A 62 1.90 2.88 12.26
CA VAL A 62 1.00 1.85 11.77
C VAL A 62 1.03 1.83 10.26
N VAL A 63 1.45 0.69 9.70
CA VAL A 63 1.61 0.47 8.25
C VAL A 63 0.64 -0.58 7.71
N GLY A 64 -0.25 -1.09 8.55
CA GLY A 64 -1.18 -2.13 8.14
C GLY A 64 -2.30 -2.33 9.14
N ILE A 65 -3.46 -2.68 8.61
CA ILE A 65 -4.64 -3.11 9.36
C ILE A 65 -5.26 -4.30 8.63
N THR A 66 -5.74 -5.29 9.37
CA THR A 66 -6.31 -6.49 8.76
C THR A 66 -7.40 -7.10 9.64
N VAL A 67 -8.27 -7.90 9.02
CA VAL A 67 -9.34 -8.67 9.68
C VAL A 67 -9.11 -10.14 9.37
N ALA A 68 -8.93 -10.97 10.40
CA ALA A 68 -8.76 -12.39 10.21
C ALA A 68 -10.05 -13.03 9.67
N PRO A 69 -9.98 -13.77 8.55
CA PRO A 69 -11.18 -14.26 7.86
C PRO A 69 -11.95 -15.35 8.63
N ASP A 70 -11.30 -16.02 9.60
CA ASP A 70 -11.88 -17.12 10.38
C ASP A 70 -12.58 -16.66 11.66
N SER A 71 -12.13 -15.56 12.25
CA SER A 71 -12.53 -15.07 13.58
C SER A 71 -13.16 -13.68 13.57
N GLY A 72 -12.90 -12.88 12.53
CA GLY A 72 -13.26 -11.46 12.51
C GLY A 72 -12.44 -10.60 13.47
N GLN A 73 -11.35 -11.14 14.03
CA GLN A 73 -10.43 -10.39 14.88
C GLN A 73 -9.67 -9.37 14.02
N ARG A 74 -9.56 -8.14 14.52
CA ARG A 74 -8.84 -7.05 13.89
C ARG A 74 -7.43 -6.99 14.43
N TYR A 75 -6.47 -6.76 13.54
CA TYR A 75 -5.07 -6.58 13.90
C TYR A 75 -4.51 -5.32 13.27
N LEU A 76 -3.55 -4.71 13.96
CA LEU A 76 -2.74 -3.60 13.47
C LEU A 76 -1.28 -4.03 13.43
N LEU A 77 -0.54 -3.54 12.45
CA LEU A 77 0.91 -3.67 12.40
C LEU A 77 1.55 -2.30 12.56
N ASP A 78 2.18 -2.09 13.70
CA ASP A 78 3.14 -1.01 13.89
C ASP A 78 4.52 -1.47 13.42
N ARG A 79 5.15 -0.71 12.52
CA ARG A 79 6.41 -1.11 11.91
C ARG A 79 7.60 -1.13 12.86
N ILE A 80 7.49 -0.53 14.05
CA ILE A 80 8.52 -0.46 15.07
C ILE A 80 8.19 -1.43 16.21
N GLU A 81 6.97 -1.37 16.75
CA GLU A 81 6.59 -2.11 17.96
C GLU A 81 6.14 -3.54 17.66
N GLY A 82 5.33 -3.78 16.62
CA GLY A 82 4.88 -5.12 16.22
C GLY A 82 3.38 -5.23 15.94
N ILE A 83 2.81 -6.40 16.21
CA ILE A 83 1.41 -6.72 15.91
C ILE A 83 0.55 -6.49 17.15
N PHE A 84 -0.53 -5.73 16.99
CA PHE A 84 -1.53 -5.46 18.02
C PHE A 84 -2.87 -6.09 17.64
N GLU A 85 -3.60 -6.58 18.63
CA GLU A 85 -5.03 -6.85 18.53
C GLU A 85 -5.80 -5.56 18.74
N LEU A 86 -6.78 -5.27 17.87
CA LEU A 86 -7.73 -4.18 18.03
C LEU A 86 -9.07 -4.73 18.55
N HIS A 87 -9.50 -4.27 19.72
CA HIS A 87 -10.75 -4.68 20.36
C HIS A 87 -11.94 -3.84 19.89
N ASP A 88 -13.15 -4.35 20.07
CA ASP A 88 -14.40 -3.68 19.65
C ASP A 88 -14.63 -2.31 20.35
N ASP A 89 -14.02 -2.09 21.52
CA ASP A 89 -14.09 -0.82 22.24
C ASP A 89 -13.04 0.21 21.79
N GLY A 90 -12.23 -0.13 20.78
CA GLY A 90 -11.15 0.70 20.25
C GLY A 90 -9.85 0.62 21.03
N SER A 91 -9.79 -0.14 22.14
CA SER A 91 -8.52 -0.41 22.83
C SER A 91 -7.68 -1.43 22.07
N THR A 92 -6.38 -1.47 22.36
CA THR A 92 -5.48 -2.48 21.76
C THR A 92 -4.68 -3.25 22.80
N SER A 93 -4.19 -4.42 22.41
CA SER A 93 -3.17 -5.16 23.16
C SER A 93 -2.08 -5.65 22.22
N LEU A 94 -0.82 -5.50 22.65
CA LEU A 94 0.32 -6.05 21.91
C LEU A 94 0.23 -7.58 21.90
N LEU A 95 0.03 -8.15 20.72
CA LEU A 95 0.02 -9.59 20.50
C LEU A 95 1.46 -10.13 20.42
N ARG A 96 2.30 -9.46 19.63
CA ARG A 96 3.67 -9.89 19.36
C ARG A 96 4.54 -8.69 19.05
N SER A 97 5.65 -8.53 19.76
CA SER A 97 6.62 -7.47 19.43
C SER A 97 7.48 -7.86 18.22
N ASN A 98 7.99 -6.88 17.48
CA ASN A 98 8.93 -7.14 16.38
C ASN A 98 10.20 -7.88 16.83
N ALA A 99 10.64 -7.65 18.07
CA ALA A 99 11.79 -8.35 18.65
C ALA A 99 11.52 -9.82 18.99
N GLU A 100 10.26 -10.21 19.08
CA GLU A 100 9.81 -11.59 19.36
C GLU A 100 9.38 -12.35 18.11
N LEU A 101 9.36 -11.71 16.94
CA LEU A 101 9.04 -12.39 15.70
C LEU A 101 10.11 -13.44 15.38
N PRO A 102 9.72 -14.61 14.84
CA PRO A 102 10.68 -15.59 14.33
C PRO A 102 11.59 -14.98 13.28
N VAL A 103 12.86 -15.37 13.28
CA VAL A 103 13.84 -14.87 12.31
C VAL A 103 13.82 -15.77 11.07
N PRO A 104 13.50 -15.26 9.88
CA PRO A 104 13.52 -16.04 8.65
C PRO A 104 14.95 -16.35 8.20
N GLU A 105 15.10 -17.39 7.37
CA GLU A 105 16.41 -17.73 6.76
C GLU A 105 16.93 -16.59 5.88
N PHE A 106 16.03 -15.96 5.11
CA PHE A 106 16.31 -14.77 4.32
C PHE A 106 15.82 -13.54 5.08
N LEU A 107 16.74 -12.66 5.47
CA LEU A 107 16.39 -11.47 6.25
C LEU A 107 15.64 -10.44 5.39
N PRO A 108 14.63 -9.76 5.95
CA PRO A 108 13.93 -8.69 5.26
C PRO A 108 14.89 -7.54 4.95
N ARG A 109 14.70 -6.93 3.77
CA ARG A 109 15.57 -5.86 3.25
C ARG A 109 15.15 -4.46 3.72
N SER A 110 14.10 -4.38 4.52
CA SER A 110 13.59 -3.17 5.16
C SER A 110 12.82 -3.52 6.44
N LEU A 111 12.29 -2.50 7.11
CA LEU A 111 11.17 -2.69 8.04
C LEU A 111 9.93 -3.20 7.28
N TRP A 112 8.97 -3.72 8.03
CA TRP A 112 7.67 -4.13 7.48
C TRP A 112 6.93 -2.95 6.86
N THR A 113 6.20 -3.23 5.79
CA THR A 113 5.50 -2.23 4.98
C THR A 113 4.00 -2.40 4.97
N ASP A 114 3.49 -3.61 5.22
CA ASP A 114 2.06 -3.94 5.42
C ASP A 114 1.95 -5.43 5.81
N PHE A 115 0.76 -5.86 6.24
CA PHE A 115 0.41 -7.27 6.46
C PHE A 115 -1.07 -7.58 6.25
N VAL A 116 -1.38 -8.86 6.06
CA VAL A 116 -2.75 -9.35 6.00
C VAL A 116 -2.90 -10.68 6.73
N ALA A 117 -3.97 -10.80 7.52
CA ALA A 117 -4.33 -12.03 8.21
C ALA A 117 -4.90 -13.06 7.22
N MET A 118 -4.41 -14.28 7.34
CA MET A 118 -4.78 -15.42 6.48
C MET A 118 -5.62 -16.46 7.23
N GLY A 119 -5.92 -16.20 8.51
CA GLY A 119 -6.58 -17.12 9.44
C GLY A 119 -5.60 -18.07 10.15
N GLU A 120 -6.06 -18.69 11.23
CA GLU A 120 -5.29 -19.62 12.07
C GLU A 120 -3.96 -19.03 12.59
N ASP A 121 -3.96 -17.74 12.94
CA ASP A 121 -2.79 -16.97 13.39
C ASP A 121 -1.64 -16.89 12.38
N ARG A 122 -1.97 -16.98 11.09
CA ARG A 122 -1.04 -16.78 9.98
C ARG A 122 -1.22 -15.42 9.32
N PHE A 123 -0.11 -14.82 8.92
CA PHE A 123 -0.07 -13.51 8.29
C PHE A 123 0.88 -13.53 7.09
N ALA A 124 0.46 -12.94 5.97
CA ALA A 124 1.39 -12.51 4.94
C ALA A 124 1.88 -11.11 5.30
N ILE A 125 3.20 -10.91 5.38
CA ILE A 125 3.83 -9.64 5.77
C ILE A 125 4.75 -9.20 4.63
N THR A 126 4.78 -7.90 4.35
CA THR A 126 5.58 -7.34 3.26
C THR A 126 6.78 -6.55 3.80
N ALA A 127 7.88 -6.61 3.07
CA ALA A 127 9.05 -5.76 3.21
C ALA A 127 9.56 -5.40 1.80
N LEU A 128 10.65 -4.65 1.70
CA LEU A 128 11.24 -4.34 0.40
C LEU A 128 11.62 -5.63 -0.36
N SER A 129 11.14 -5.74 -1.60
CA SER A 129 11.31 -6.84 -2.56
C SER A 129 10.70 -8.21 -2.19
N ASP A 130 10.36 -8.42 -0.92
CA ASP A 130 10.06 -9.75 -0.38
C ASP A 130 8.82 -9.75 0.50
N GLY A 131 7.98 -10.77 0.32
CA GLY A 131 6.86 -11.12 1.19
C GLY A 131 7.16 -12.37 2.01
N PHE A 132 6.72 -12.36 3.25
CA PHE A 132 6.97 -13.40 4.25
C PHE A 132 5.66 -14.01 4.73
N LEU A 133 5.67 -15.29 5.05
CA LEU A 133 4.61 -15.96 5.79
C LEU A 133 5.03 -16.07 7.24
N LEU A 134 4.32 -15.39 8.12
CA LEU A 134 4.43 -15.50 9.57
C LEU A 134 3.35 -16.47 10.07
N ASP A 135 3.75 -17.47 10.85
CA ASP A 135 2.85 -18.35 11.59
C ASP A 135 3.18 -18.25 13.09
N LEU A 136 2.27 -17.64 13.85
CA LEU A 136 2.46 -17.43 15.28
C LEU A 136 2.30 -18.71 16.11
N ARG A 137 1.60 -19.73 15.60
CA ARG A 137 1.37 -20.99 16.31
C ARG A 137 2.55 -21.93 16.22
N SER A 138 3.17 -22.00 15.04
CA SER A 138 4.38 -22.81 14.83
C SER A 138 5.67 -22.04 15.11
N GLU A 139 5.58 -20.74 15.40
CA GLU A 139 6.71 -19.83 15.62
C GLU A 139 7.70 -19.84 14.44
N THR A 140 7.15 -19.80 13.23
CA THR A 140 7.96 -19.77 11.99
C THR A 140 7.72 -18.50 11.20
N MET A 141 8.78 -18.03 10.54
CA MET A 141 8.69 -17.03 9.48
C MET A 141 9.55 -17.51 8.31
N GLU A 142 8.97 -17.52 7.12
CA GLU A 142 9.67 -17.90 5.89
C GLU A 142 9.40 -16.89 4.79
N GLN A 143 10.40 -16.67 3.92
CA GLN A 143 10.18 -15.94 2.67
C GLN A 143 9.19 -16.76 1.84
N TYR A 144 8.12 -16.12 1.41
CA TYR A 144 6.96 -16.81 0.86
C TYR A 144 6.65 -16.38 -0.58
N PHE A 145 6.72 -15.09 -0.88
CA PHE A 145 6.48 -14.56 -2.22
C PHE A 145 7.47 -13.45 -2.55
N CYS A 146 7.87 -13.34 -3.81
CA CYS A 146 8.73 -12.27 -4.30
C CYS A 146 7.93 -11.42 -5.28
N TYR A 147 8.15 -10.10 -5.28
CA TYR A 147 7.45 -9.21 -6.21
C TYR A 147 8.00 -9.30 -7.64
N VAL A 148 8.97 -10.17 -7.88
CA VAL A 148 9.73 -10.22 -9.11
C VAL A 148 9.11 -11.26 -10.06
N PRO A 149 8.61 -10.87 -11.24
CA PRO A 149 8.42 -11.83 -12.33
C PRO A 149 9.80 -12.42 -12.70
N GLY A 150 9.87 -13.74 -12.91
CA GLY A 150 11.12 -14.51 -12.89
C GLY A 150 12.20 -14.17 -13.93
N ASP A 151 11.97 -13.17 -14.77
CA ASP A 151 12.82 -12.63 -15.82
C ASP A 151 13.37 -11.23 -15.53
N MET A 152 13.04 -10.63 -14.38
CA MET A 152 13.58 -9.32 -13.96
C MET A 152 15.04 -9.42 -13.54
N GLU A 153 15.84 -8.43 -13.93
CA GLU A 153 17.26 -8.37 -13.57
C GLU A 153 17.46 -8.04 -12.07
N PRO A 154 18.56 -8.50 -11.44
CA PRO A 154 18.79 -8.33 -9.99
C PRO A 154 18.95 -6.87 -9.53
N GLU A 155 19.14 -5.95 -10.47
CA GLU A 155 19.30 -4.52 -10.25
C GLU A 155 17.97 -3.79 -9.99
N PHE A 156 16.84 -4.45 -10.24
CA PHE A 156 15.54 -3.90 -9.91
C PHE A 156 15.13 -4.22 -8.48
N ASN A 157 14.52 -3.22 -7.86
CA ASN A 157 13.95 -3.32 -6.53
C ASN A 157 12.47 -3.03 -6.60
N GLN A 158 11.72 -3.61 -5.67
CA GLN A 158 10.28 -3.45 -5.62
C GLN A 158 9.82 -3.10 -4.22
N LEU A 159 8.96 -2.11 -4.13
CA LEU A 159 8.35 -1.66 -2.88
C LEU A 159 6.85 -1.85 -3.01
N THR A 160 6.25 -2.51 -2.03
CA THR A 160 4.80 -2.46 -1.84
C THR A 160 4.53 -1.90 -0.45
N GLN A 161 3.42 -1.19 -0.30
CA GLN A 161 2.86 -0.76 0.98
C GLN A 161 1.44 -1.30 1.14
N SER A 162 1.09 -2.34 0.38
CA SER A 162 -0.26 -2.85 0.38
C SER A 162 -0.29 -4.34 0.05
N VAL A 163 -0.85 -5.14 0.94
CA VAL A 163 -1.12 -6.56 0.75
C VAL A 163 -2.54 -6.88 1.19
N ALA A 164 -3.23 -7.72 0.41
CA ALA A 164 -4.58 -8.17 0.72
C ALA A 164 -4.72 -9.67 0.50
N PHE A 165 -5.71 -10.27 1.15
CA PHE A 165 -5.97 -11.71 1.08
C PHE A 165 -7.42 -11.95 0.70
N ASP A 166 -7.62 -12.66 -0.40
CA ASP A 166 -8.91 -13.17 -0.81
C ASP A 166 -9.05 -14.60 -0.29
N ALA A 167 -9.70 -14.73 0.87
CA ALA A 167 -9.93 -16.02 1.52
C ALA A 167 -10.85 -16.95 0.69
N SER A 168 -11.72 -16.40 -0.16
CA SER A 168 -12.65 -17.20 -0.97
C SER A 168 -11.94 -17.89 -2.12
N ASN A 169 -10.97 -17.21 -2.73
CA ASN A 169 -10.18 -17.74 -3.84
C ASN A 169 -8.82 -18.31 -3.41
N GLY A 170 -8.41 -18.08 -2.16
CA GLY A 170 -7.11 -18.52 -1.66
C GLY A 170 -5.95 -17.83 -2.39
N VAL A 171 -6.02 -16.50 -2.49
CA VAL A 171 -5.06 -15.69 -3.25
C VAL A 171 -4.61 -14.51 -2.41
N ILE A 172 -3.30 -14.24 -2.42
CA ILE A 172 -2.71 -13.01 -1.88
C ILE A 172 -2.55 -12.03 -3.03
N TYR A 173 -2.91 -10.77 -2.82
CA TYR A 173 -2.62 -9.67 -3.73
C TYR A 173 -1.59 -8.73 -3.09
N ALA A 174 -0.64 -8.25 -3.88
CA ALA A 174 0.23 -7.14 -3.49
C ALA A 174 0.34 -6.15 -4.65
N GLN A 175 0.51 -4.87 -4.34
CA GLN A 175 0.68 -3.82 -5.35
C GLN A 175 2.09 -3.23 -5.22
N PRO A 176 3.09 -3.79 -5.92
CA PRO A 176 4.44 -3.24 -5.91
C PRO A 176 4.62 -2.14 -6.96
N ILE A 177 5.52 -1.20 -6.66
CA ILE A 177 6.22 -0.36 -7.63
C ILE A 177 7.63 -0.89 -7.85
N THR A 178 8.09 -0.89 -9.09
CA THR A 178 9.44 -1.28 -9.48
C THR A 178 10.29 -0.03 -9.71
N PHE A 179 11.53 -0.04 -9.26
CA PHE A 179 12.48 1.05 -9.47
C PHE A 179 13.88 0.51 -9.86
N GLU A 180 14.63 1.35 -10.59
CA GLU A 180 16.01 1.08 -10.97
C GLU A 180 16.94 1.37 -9.78
N ASP A 181 17.76 0.38 -9.40
CA ASP A 181 18.88 0.51 -8.47
C ASP A 181 18.51 1.00 -7.03
N TRP A 182 19.51 1.07 -6.16
CA TRP A 182 19.40 1.43 -4.73
C TRP A 182 19.57 2.92 -4.45
N VAL A 183 19.62 3.76 -5.48
CA VAL A 183 20.01 5.16 -5.35
C VAL A 183 18.95 5.95 -4.55
N GLU A 184 19.40 7.00 -3.85
CA GLU A 184 18.56 7.85 -2.99
C GLU A 184 17.36 8.46 -3.74
N GLU A 185 17.48 8.67 -5.06
CA GLU A 185 16.40 9.10 -5.94
C GLU A 185 15.78 7.89 -6.65
N ARG A 186 14.78 7.27 -6.01
CA ARG A 186 14.02 6.17 -6.60
C ARG A 186 13.13 6.72 -7.70
N THR A 187 13.43 6.40 -8.95
CA THR A 187 12.54 6.68 -10.09
C THR A 187 11.67 5.45 -10.34
N PRO A 188 10.34 5.53 -10.15
CA PRO A 188 9.45 4.42 -10.46
C PRO A 188 9.46 4.12 -11.96
N LEU A 189 9.71 2.87 -12.31
CA LEU A 189 9.71 2.35 -13.68
C LEU A 189 8.35 1.80 -14.09
N SER A 190 7.70 1.09 -13.17
CA SER A 190 6.41 0.47 -13.38
C SER A 190 5.70 0.27 -12.04
N ALA A 191 4.38 0.18 -12.11
CA ALA A 191 3.55 -0.28 -11.00
C ALA A 191 2.69 -1.42 -11.51
N SER A 192 2.42 -2.39 -10.65
CA SER A 192 1.60 -3.55 -10.99
C SER A 192 0.81 -4.04 -9.78
N ILE A 193 -0.10 -4.97 -10.04
CA ILE A 193 -0.73 -5.83 -9.03
C ILE A 193 -0.28 -7.25 -9.33
N GLY A 194 0.38 -7.88 -8.35
CA GLY A 194 0.74 -9.29 -8.39
C GLY A 194 -0.26 -10.11 -7.56
N SER A 195 -0.66 -11.28 -8.07
CA SER A 195 -1.40 -12.26 -7.29
C SER A 195 -0.58 -13.51 -7.04
N TYR A 196 -0.70 -14.11 -5.87
CA TYR A 196 0.14 -15.20 -5.40
C TYR A 196 -0.70 -16.33 -4.80
N SER A 197 -0.25 -17.57 -5.04
CA SER A 197 -0.93 -18.77 -4.58
C SER A 197 -0.66 -19.03 -3.10
N LEU A 198 -1.61 -19.65 -2.40
CA LEU A 198 -1.38 -20.20 -1.05
C LEU A 198 -0.54 -21.49 -1.05
N GLU A 199 -0.26 -22.07 -2.22
CA GLU A 199 0.54 -23.29 -2.33
C GLU A 199 2.03 -22.95 -2.43
N GLY A 200 2.53 -22.05 -1.57
CA GLY A 200 3.94 -21.67 -1.53
C GLY A 200 4.27 -20.33 -2.21
N GLY A 201 3.29 -19.42 -2.32
CA GLY A 201 3.50 -18.02 -2.66
C GLY A 201 3.99 -17.75 -4.09
N GLN A 202 3.80 -18.69 -5.01
CA GLN A 202 4.18 -18.50 -6.41
C GLN A 202 3.24 -17.51 -7.10
N PRO A 203 3.76 -16.70 -8.06
CA PRO A 203 2.93 -15.78 -8.82
C PRO A 203 1.90 -16.54 -9.66
N VAL A 204 0.65 -16.06 -9.63
CA VAL A 204 -0.51 -16.60 -10.35
C VAL A 204 -0.85 -15.70 -11.54
N ALA A 205 -0.92 -14.39 -11.30
CA ALA A 205 -1.18 -13.39 -12.33
C ALA A 205 -0.43 -12.08 -12.02
N TRP A 206 -0.26 -11.29 -13.07
CA TRP A 206 0.42 -10.00 -13.03
C TRP A 206 -0.37 -9.00 -13.86
N PHE A 207 -0.67 -7.84 -13.29
CA PHE A 207 -1.46 -6.79 -13.92
C PHE A 207 -0.69 -5.49 -13.89
N ASP A 208 -0.21 -5.03 -15.04
CA ASP A 208 0.50 -3.75 -15.13
C ASP A 208 -0.48 -2.58 -15.03
N LEU A 209 -0.08 -1.53 -14.31
CA LEU A 209 -0.85 -0.31 -14.15
C LEU A 209 -0.37 0.75 -15.14
N GLU A 210 -1.31 1.59 -15.62
CA GLU A 210 -0.97 2.70 -16.52
C GLU A 210 -0.08 3.76 -15.85
N LEU A 211 -0.28 3.97 -14.54
CA LEU A 211 0.49 4.90 -13.73
C LEU A 211 1.69 4.17 -13.13
N SER A 212 2.89 4.41 -13.65
CA SER A 212 4.13 3.73 -13.23
C SER A 212 4.56 4.03 -11.79
N ASP A 213 3.99 5.06 -11.16
CA ASP A 213 4.24 5.51 -9.79
C ASP A 213 3.03 5.29 -8.87
N PHE A 214 2.08 4.43 -9.27
CA PHE A 214 0.98 4.04 -8.41
C PHE A 214 1.49 3.17 -7.27
N LEU A 215 1.49 3.72 -6.04
CA LEU A 215 1.81 3.03 -4.80
C LEU A 215 0.63 3.20 -3.86
N ALA A 216 -0.11 2.12 -3.63
CA ALA A 216 -1.15 2.08 -2.62
C ALA A 216 -0.52 1.92 -1.24
N GLY A 217 -0.96 2.73 -0.29
CA GLY A 217 -0.57 2.62 1.13
C GLY A 217 -1.41 1.62 1.90
N GLY A 218 -2.45 1.04 1.30
CA GLY A 218 -3.21 -0.07 1.88
C GLY A 218 -4.06 -0.78 0.84
N ALA A 219 -4.38 -2.06 1.08
CA ALA A 219 -5.24 -2.84 0.21
C ALA A 219 -6.20 -3.72 1.00
N ALA A 220 -7.41 -3.92 0.48
CA ALA A 220 -8.39 -4.83 1.05
C ALA A 220 -9.20 -5.53 -0.04
N VAL A 221 -9.68 -6.75 0.23
CA VAL A 221 -10.59 -7.46 -0.67
C VAL A 221 -12.01 -7.30 -0.16
N ASP A 222 -12.94 -6.88 -1.02
CA ASP A 222 -14.35 -6.77 -0.68
C ASP A 222 -15.10 -8.10 -0.77
N ALA A 223 -16.39 -8.10 -0.41
CA ALA A 223 -17.22 -9.31 -0.43
C ALA A 223 -17.43 -9.90 -1.83
N GLN A 224 -17.10 -9.17 -2.90
CA GLN A 224 -17.20 -9.60 -4.30
C GLN A 224 -15.86 -10.11 -4.84
N GLY A 225 -14.79 -10.09 -4.04
CA GLY A 225 -13.44 -10.46 -4.48
C GLY A 225 -12.74 -9.34 -5.27
N ARG A 226 -13.26 -8.11 -5.22
CA ARG A 226 -12.62 -6.94 -5.84
C ARG A 226 -11.61 -6.36 -4.86
N LEU A 227 -10.54 -5.79 -5.40
CA LEU A 227 -9.45 -5.19 -4.64
C LEU A 227 -9.69 -3.68 -4.48
N LEU A 228 -9.78 -3.23 -3.24
CA LEU A 228 -9.73 -1.83 -2.85
C LEU A 228 -8.27 -1.44 -2.62
N LEU A 229 -7.84 -0.33 -3.20
CA LEU A 229 -6.48 0.21 -3.12
C LEU A 229 -6.55 1.65 -2.62
N GLY A 230 -5.95 1.94 -1.48
CA GLY A 230 -5.90 3.28 -0.92
C GLY A 230 -4.62 4.00 -1.32
N LYS A 231 -4.73 5.19 -1.92
CA LYS A 231 -3.59 6.06 -2.24
C LYS A 231 -3.96 7.51 -1.92
N ASP A 232 -3.11 8.17 -1.14
CA ASP A 232 -3.38 9.50 -0.59
C ASP A 232 -4.74 9.49 0.15
N SER A 233 -5.68 10.36 -0.20
CA SER A 233 -7.04 10.40 0.35
C SER A 233 -8.06 9.58 -0.45
N ASP A 234 -7.63 8.89 -1.50
CA ASP A 234 -8.49 8.32 -2.53
C ASP A 234 -8.47 6.78 -2.47
N ILE A 235 -9.65 6.16 -2.63
CA ILE A 235 -9.79 4.71 -2.76
C ILE A 235 -10.06 4.38 -4.22
N PHE A 236 -9.35 3.38 -4.71
CA PHE A 236 -9.51 2.86 -6.04
C PHE A 236 -9.97 1.41 -6.01
N LEU A 237 -10.68 0.99 -7.03
CA LEU A 237 -11.23 -0.35 -7.19
C LEU A 237 -10.57 -1.04 -8.39
N PHE A 238 -10.09 -2.27 -8.18
CA PHE A 238 -9.58 -3.17 -9.20
C PHE A 238 -10.37 -4.49 -9.16
N ASP A 239 -10.86 -4.95 -10.31
CA ASP A 239 -11.58 -6.23 -10.43
C ASP A 239 -10.67 -7.28 -11.10
N PRO A 240 -10.11 -8.25 -10.34
CA PRO A 240 -9.24 -9.27 -10.89
C PRO A 240 -9.95 -10.22 -11.88
N ALA A 241 -11.28 -10.31 -11.85
CA ALA A 241 -12.04 -11.16 -12.76
C ALA A 241 -12.19 -10.56 -14.17
N HIS A 242 -11.96 -9.25 -14.32
CA HIS A 242 -12.10 -8.54 -15.60
C HIS A 242 -10.83 -7.75 -15.98
N PRO A 243 -9.65 -8.40 -16.08
CA PRO A 243 -8.37 -7.73 -16.29
C PRO A 243 -8.17 -7.18 -17.71
N ALA A 244 -9.19 -7.23 -18.57
CA ALA A 244 -9.14 -6.70 -19.93
C ALA A 244 -9.87 -5.36 -20.08
N ASP A 245 -10.52 -4.84 -19.02
CA ASP A 245 -11.07 -3.47 -19.06
C ASP A 245 -9.89 -2.49 -18.97
N PRO A 246 -9.66 -1.63 -20.00
CA PRO A 246 -8.56 -0.67 -20.02
C PRO A 246 -8.58 0.30 -18.82
N ARG A 247 -9.67 0.38 -18.06
CA ARG A 247 -9.80 1.20 -16.85
C ARG A 247 -9.49 0.39 -15.58
N HIS A 248 -8.41 -0.40 -15.60
CA HIS A 248 -8.00 -1.38 -14.58
C HIS A 248 -8.17 -0.92 -13.13
N ILE A 249 -7.99 0.37 -12.86
CA ILE A 249 -8.20 0.95 -11.55
C ILE A 249 -9.20 2.11 -11.69
N HIS A 250 -10.34 1.99 -11.02
CA HIS A 250 -11.36 3.04 -10.96
C HIS A 250 -11.28 3.77 -9.62
N GLN A 251 -11.02 5.07 -9.65
CA GLN A 251 -11.21 5.90 -8.46
C GLN A 251 -12.69 5.87 -8.06
N LEU A 252 -12.97 5.47 -6.83
CA LEU A 252 -14.31 5.61 -6.27
C LEU A 252 -14.61 7.10 -6.07
N PRO A 253 -15.84 7.56 -6.35
CA PRO A 253 -16.19 8.95 -6.15
C PRO A 253 -15.79 9.44 -4.74
N ALA A 254 -15.18 10.63 -4.63
CA ALA A 254 -14.66 11.13 -3.35
C ALA A 254 -15.71 11.17 -2.20
N GLY A 255 -17.00 11.18 -2.54
CA GLY A 255 -18.12 11.15 -1.61
C GLY A 255 -18.81 9.79 -1.47
N SER A 256 -18.32 8.71 -2.09
CA SER A 256 -18.88 7.37 -1.91
C SER A 256 -18.29 6.65 -0.69
N VAL A 257 -17.19 7.13 -0.11
CA VAL A 257 -16.54 6.44 1.00
C VAL A 257 -16.21 7.35 2.19
N LEU A 258 -15.80 8.60 1.96
CA LEU A 258 -15.17 9.42 3.01
C LEU A 258 -15.67 10.87 2.97
N GLU A 259 -16.43 11.29 3.98
CA GLU A 259 -16.89 12.67 4.10
C GLU A 259 -15.74 13.64 4.45
N GLY A 260 -15.78 14.86 3.90
CA GLY A 260 -15.19 16.05 4.53
C GLY A 260 -13.66 16.16 4.54
N GLY A 261 -12.92 15.30 3.84
CA GLY A 261 -11.45 15.33 3.86
C GLY A 261 -10.87 14.89 5.20
N LEU A 262 -11.57 13.98 5.89
CA LEU A 262 -11.11 13.39 7.15
C LEU A 262 -9.86 12.52 6.98
N ILE A 263 -9.70 11.90 5.80
CA ILE A 263 -8.54 11.07 5.48
C ILE A 263 -7.61 11.86 4.58
N VAL A 264 -6.34 11.93 4.95
CA VAL A 264 -5.32 12.67 4.20
C VAL A 264 -4.32 11.70 3.56
N ASP A 265 -3.99 10.62 4.25
CA ASP A 265 -2.97 9.65 3.83
C ASP A 265 -3.32 8.23 4.27
N ILE A 266 -3.89 7.43 3.36
CA ILE A 266 -4.24 6.03 3.61
C ILE A 266 -2.97 5.19 3.71
N GLN A 267 -2.66 4.71 4.91
CA GLN A 267 -1.53 3.81 5.23
C GLN A 267 -1.98 2.37 5.58
N GLY A 268 -3.26 2.08 5.44
CA GLY A 268 -3.79 0.74 5.66
C GLY A 268 -5.28 0.67 5.37
N LEU A 269 -5.74 -0.46 4.83
CA LEU A 269 -7.15 -0.73 4.53
C LEU A 269 -7.53 -2.14 4.97
N ALA A 270 -8.71 -2.30 5.56
CA ALA A 270 -9.31 -3.61 5.79
C ALA A 270 -10.82 -3.56 5.63
N VAL A 271 -11.40 -4.62 5.06
CA VAL A 271 -12.86 -4.80 5.01
C VAL A 271 -13.27 -5.84 6.04
N ASP A 272 -14.12 -5.43 6.99
CA ASP A 272 -14.79 -6.31 7.92
C ASP A 272 -16.18 -6.64 7.39
N THR A 273 -16.26 -7.71 6.61
CA THR A 273 -17.52 -8.14 5.96
C THR A 273 -18.60 -8.55 6.97
N ALA A 274 -18.21 -9.03 8.16
CA ALA A 274 -19.14 -9.45 9.19
C ALA A 274 -19.86 -8.24 9.82
N ARG A 275 -19.14 -7.11 9.95
CA ARG A 275 -19.68 -5.86 10.50
C ARG A 275 -20.11 -4.85 9.44
N SER A 276 -19.91 -5.16 8.14
CA SER A 276 -20.14 -4.22 7.03
C SER A 276 -19.37 -2.92 7.21
N GLU A 277 -18.08 -3.04 7.55
CA GLU A 277 -17.21 -1.90 7.85
C GLU A 277 -15.98 -1.89 6.94
N LEU A 278 -15.57 -0.69 6.53
CA LEU A 278 -14.24 -0.43 5.99
C LEU A 278 -13.45 0.30 7.07
N LEU A 279 -12.29 -0.25 7.40
CA LEU A 279 -11.36 0.34 8.34
C LEU A 279 -10.21 0.95 7.54
N VAL A 280 -9.89 2.20 7.86
CA VAL A 280 -8.85 2.97 7.17
C VAL A 280 -7.87 3.50 8.20
N VAL A 281 -6.57 3.25 8.02
CA VAL A 281 -5.52 3.91 8.78
C VAL A 281 -5.15 5.21 8.06
N ASP A 282 -5.38 6.36 8.71
CA ASP A 282 -4.94 7.67 8.23
C ASP A 282 -3.63 8.04 8.93
N GLY A 283 -2.51 7.82 8.22
CA GLY A 283 -1.16 8.05 8.76
C GLY A 283 -0.81 9.52 8.98
N ALA A 284 -1.56 10.45 8.39
CA ALA A 284 -1.34 11.87 8.59
C ALA A 284 -1.92 12.39 9.92
N SER A 285 -2.93 11.71 10.47
CA SER A 285 -3.63 12.11 11.68
C SER A 285 -3.51 11.10 12.83
N ASP A 286 -2.80 9.99 12.60
CA ASP A 286 -2.67 8.87 13.54
C ASP A 286 -4.03 8.33 13.99
N GLN A 287 -4.93 8.10 13.03
CA GLN A 287 -6.28 7.61 13.31
C GLN A 287 -6.62 6.33 12.55
N ILE A 288 -7.49 5.52 13.15
CA ILE A 288 -8.31 4.57 12.40
C ILE A 288 -9.68 5.19 12.22
N ILE A 289 -10.11 5.29 10.98
CA ILE A 289 -11.42 5.78 10.59
C ILE A 289 -12.24 4.59 10.13
N ILE A 290 -13.38 4.38 10.77
CA ILE A 290 -14.29 3.28 10.47
C ILE A 290 -15.51 3.87 9.77
N VAL A 291 -15.81 3.36 8.58
CA VAL A 291 -16.97 3.77 7.78
C VAL A 291 -17.84 2.57 7.45
N GLU A 292 -19.14 2.80 7.26
CA GLU A 292 -20.04 1.76 6.77
C GLU A 292 -19.65 1.37 5.34
N HIS A 293 -19.42 0.08 5.11
CA HIS A 293 -19.11 -0.49 3.81
C HIS A 293 -20.26 -1.44 3.41
N PRO A 294 -21.09 -1.05 2.44
CA PRO A 294 -22.27 -1.84 2.09
C PRO A 294 -21.88 -3.23 1.59
N ALA A 295 -22.62 -4.25 2.03
CA ALA A 295 -22.34 -5.66 1.68
C ALA A 295 -22.38 -5.97 0.17
N GLN A 296 -22.98 -5.10 -0.64
CA GLN A 296 -22.99 -5.22 -2.11
C GLN A 296 -21.70 -4.68 -2.75
N GLY A 297 -20.75 -4.21 -1.93
CA GLY A 297 -19.58 -3.49 -2.36
C GLY A 297 -19.88 -2.02 -2.63
N LEU A 298 -18.80 -1.23 -2.75
CA LEU A 298 -18.86 0.16 -3.25
C LEU A 298 -19.15 0.21 -4.75
#